data_AF-K5UKF8-F1
#
_entry.id   AF-K5UKF8-F1
#
_cell.length_a   1.000
_cell.length_b   1.000
_cell.length_c   1.000
_cell.angle_alpha   90.00
_cell.angle_beta   90.00
_cell.angle_gamma   90.00
#
_symmetry.space_group_name_H-M   'P 1'
#
loop_
_entity.id
_entity.type
_entity.pdbx_description
1 polymer ?
#
loop_
_entity_poly.entity_id
_entity_poly.type
_entity_poly.pdbx_seq_one_letter_code
_entity_poly.pdbx_strand_id
1 'polypeptide(L)'
;MKSCLKCTTDAHHRDRNSPPPDSPSEQGSDCDVPIMDSMQRRKSVAFCEVGEEDIFYADDWDRSPAAITQRLTYQDVYELKELRIALPRIQLARRKSDS
;
A
#
# COMPACT_ATOMS: atom_id res chain seq x y z
N MET A 1 11.34 -15.99 -17.70
CA MET A 1 10.52 -15.44 -16.60
C MET A 1 10.43 -13.94 -16.81
N LYS A 2 9.24 -13.37 -17.02
CA LYS A 2 9.08 -11.93 -17.29
C LYS A 2 8.91 -11.19 -15.96
N SER A 3 9.90 -10.38 -15.59
CA SER A 3 9.85 -9.52 -14.41
C SER A 3 9.01 -8.27 -14.71
N CYS A 4 7.87 -8.12 -14.04
CA CYS A 4 7.04 -6.92 -14.10
C CYS A 4 7.36 -6.00 -12.91
N LEU A 5 8.56 -5.41 -12.86
CA LEU A 5 8.77 -4.26 -11.97
C LEU A 5 8.44 -2.98 -12.74
N LYS A 6 7.29 -2.39 -12.41
CA LYS A 6 6.85 -1.08 -12.87
C LYS A 6 7.58 -0.02 -12.03
N CYS A 7 8.72 0.47 -12.51
CA CYS A 7 9.32 1.69 -11.96
C CYS A 7 8.45 2.89 -12.38
N THR A 8 7.68 3.43 -11.45
CA THR A 8 7.14 4.79 -11.58
C THR A 8 8.14 5.74 -10.96
N THR A 9 9.04 6.29 -11.78
CA THR A 9 9.73 7.54 -11.43
C THR A 9 8.74 8.67 -11.63
N ASP A 10 8.50 9.41 -10.55
CA ASP A 10 7.74 10.65 -10.50
C ASP A 10 8.29 11.63 -11.55
N ALA A 11 7.59 11.72 -12.69
CA ALA A 11 7.87 12.70 -13.71
C ALA A 11 7.20 14.01 -13.28
N HIS A 12 8.00 14.92 -12.74
CA HIS A 12 7.62 16.31 -12.59
C HIS A 12 7.13 16.85 -13.94
N HIS A 13 5.81 16.99 -14.02
CA HIS A 13 5.11 17.71 -15.06
C HIS A 13 5.49 19.19 -14.99
N ARG A 14 6.37 19.66 -15.87
CA ARG A 14 6.43 21.07 -16.25
C ARG A 14 6.46 21.22 -17.77
N ASP A 15 5.54 22.06 -18.20
CA ASP A 15 5.20 22.45 -19.56
C ASP A 15 6.34 23.12 -20.35
N ARG A 16 6.49 22.66 -21.61
CA ARG A 16 6.34 23.43 -22.86
C ARG A 16 7.39 24.53 -23.23
N ASN A 17 8.16 24.20 -24.28
CA ASN A 17 8.84 25.03 -25.33
C ASN A 17 10.41 25.01 -25.38
N SER A 18 10.93 24.59 -26.55
CA SER A 18 12.31 24.34 -27.10
C SER A 18 13.37 25.47 -27.05
N PRO A 19 14.63 25.36 -27.61
CA PRO A 19 15.54 24.23 -28.01
C PRO A 19 16.99 24.33 -27.39
N PRO A 20 17.99 23.47 -27.70
CA PRO A 20 19.32 23.51 -27.06
C PRO A 20 20.36 24.35 -27.81
N PRO A 21 21.40 24.88 -27.12
CA PRO A 21 22.67 25.22 -27.77
C PRO A 21 23.90 24.60 -27.07
N ASP A 22 24.95 24.46 -27.90
CA ASP A 22 26.21 23.75 -27.75
C ASP A 22 27.18 24.20 -26.64
N SER A 23 27.98 23.21 -26.21
CA SER A 23 29.43 23.30 -25.92
C SER A 23 29.95 23.85 -24.57
N PRO A 24 31.19 23.45 -24.18
CA PRO A 24 31.54 23.08 -22.82
C PRO A 24 32.25 24.20 -22.04
N SER A 25 32.14 24.17 -20.73
CA SER A 25 33.08 24.86 -19.85
C SER A 25 33.37 24.00 -18.65
N GLU A 26 34.65 23.63 -18.58
CA GLU A 26 35.28 23.04 -17.42
C GLU A 26 35.27 24.03 -16.25
N GLN A 27 35.57 23.46 -15.07
CA GLN A 27 36.07 24.15 -13.89
C GLN A 27 34.99 24.53 -12.86
N GLY A 28 34.86 23.68 -11.85
CA GLY A 28 33.96 23.94 -10.74
C GLY A 28 34.10 22.94 -9.60
N SER A 29 35.23 23.03 -8.91
CA SER A 29 35.38 22.67 -7.51
C SER A 29 35.21 21.19 -7.14
N ASP A 30 36.37 20.59 -6.93
CA ASP A 30 36.61 19.72 -5.78
C ASP A 30 35.84 20.27 -4.56
N CYS A 31 34.76 19.58 -4.21
CA CYS A 31 34.25 19.59 -2.87
C CYS A 31 33.89 18.14 -2.60
N ASP A 32 34.79 17.46 -1.88
CA ASP A 32 34.45 16.47 -0.86
C ASP A 32 33.33 17.05 0.02
N VAL A 33 32.10 17.04 -0.50
CA VAL A 33 30.91 17.27 0.30
C VAL A 33 30.72 15.96 1.05
N PRO A 34 30.71 15.98 2.39
CA PRO A 34 30.73 14.76 3.14
C PRO A 34 29.47 13.96 2.76
N ILE A 35 29.68 12.67 2.50
CA ILE A 35 28.64 11.63 2.41
C ILE A 35 28.01 11.51 3.81
N MET A 36 27.36 12.57 4.27
CA MET A 36 26.84 12.75 5.63
C MET A 36 25.43 13.31 5.62
N ASP A 37 24.79 13.45 4.44
CA ASP A 37 23.38 13.88 4.32
C ASP A 37 22.48 12.82 3.64
N SER A 38 23.08 11.80 2.99
CA SER A 38 22.34 10.66 2.44
C SER A 38 22.05 9.56 3.46
N MET A 39 22.68 9.62 4.65
CA MET A 39 22.47 8.66 5.72
C MET A 39 21.26 9.01 6.61
N GLN A 40 20.85 10.28 6.66
CA GLN A 40 19.77 10.80 7.51
C GLN A 40 18.37 10.33 7.10
N ARG A 41 18.19 9.79 5.88
CA ARG A 41 16.89 9.33 5.39
C ARG A 41 16.73 7.81 5.38
N ARG A 42 17.64 7.07 6.03
CA ARG A 42 17.52 5.62 6.13
C ARG A 42 16.69 5.28 7.36
N LYS A 43 15.43 4.90 7.14
CA LYS A 43 14.59 4.34 8.20
C LYS A 43 15.23 3.04 8.67
N SER A 44 15.58 2.96 9.94
CA SER A 44 15.99 1.71 10.59
C SER A 44 14.77 1.06 11.25
N VAL A 45 14.78 -0.27 11.31
CA VAL A 45 13.83 -1.06 12.08
C VAL A 45 14.64 -1.79 13.15
N ALA A 46 14.20 -1.69 14.39
CA ALA A 46 14.72 -2.48 15.49
C ALA A 46 13.61 -3.43 15.96
N PHE A 47 14.00 -4.64 16.33
CA PHE A 47 13.12 -5.60 16.97
C PHE A 47 13.38 -5.55 18.48
N CYS A 48 12.34 -5.82 19.25
CA CYS A 48 12.43 -5.97 20.71
C CYS A 48 13.38 -7.12 21.08
N GLU A 49 13.93 -7.05 22.29
CA GLU A 49 14.83 -8.08 22.78
C GLU A 49 14.07 -9.39 23.03
N VAL A 50 14.81 -10.52 22.99
CA VAL A 50 14.23 -11.84 23.23
C VAL A 50 13.65 -11.89 24.64
N GLY A 51 12.34 -12.11 24.76
CA GLY A 51 11.63 -12.16 26.05
C GLY A 51 10.77 -10.94 26.36
N GLU A 52 10.75 -9.92 25.51
CA GLU A 52 9.80 -8.79 25.57
C GLU A 52 8.48 -9.08 24.83
N GLU A 53 8.17 -10.35 24.57
CA GLU A 53 6.98 -10.78 23.87
C GLU A 53 5.80 -10.89 24.84
N ASP A 54 4.75 -10.10 24.61
CA ASP A 54 3.50 -10.26 25.34
C ASP A 54 2.67 -11.41 24.75
N ILE A 55 2.37 -12.42 25.57
CA ILE A 55 1.55 -13.58 25.18
C ILE A 55 0.11 -13.36 25.62
N PHE A 56 -0.80 -13.31 24.65
CA PHE A 56 -2.23 -13.27 24.88
C PHE A 56 -2.88 -14.55 24.37
N TYR A 57 -3.72 -15.16 25.21
CA TYR A 57 -4.51 -16.32 24.81
C TYR A 57 -5.69 -15.86 23.97
N ALA A 58 -5.82 -16.44 22.78
CA ALA A 58 -7.04 -16.31 22.00
C ALA A 58 -8.10 -17.25 22.55
N ASP A 59 -9.37 -16.88 22.39
CA ASP A 59 -10.49 -17.77 22.69
C ASP A 59 -10.45 -19.03 21.82
N ASP A 60 -10.95 -20.14 22.38
CA ASP A 60 -11.08 -21.45 21.74
C ASP A 60 -12.24 -21.48 20.73
N TRP A 61 -12.27 -20.50 19.82
CA TRP A 61 -13.21 -20.51 18.71
C TRP A 61 -12.76 -21.48 17.63
N ASP A 62 -13.71 -22.26 17.13
CA ASP A 62 -13.49 -23.11 15.97
C ASP A 62 -13.02 -22.26 14.78
N ARG A 63 -11.74 -22.43 14.43
CA ARG A 63 -11.10 -21.78 13.28
C ARG A 63 -11.20 -22.63 12.02
N SER A 64 -11.90 -23.76 12.07
CA SER A 64 -12.13 -24.57 10.89
C SER A 64 -12.79 -23.71 9.82
N PRO A 65 -12.27 -23.71 8.58
CA PRO A 65 -12.95 -23.05 7.48
C PRO A 65 -14.40 -23.52 7.44
N ALA A 66 -15.34 -22.59 7.32
CA ALA A 66 -16.73 -22.95 7.13
C ALA A 66 -16.85 -23.92 5.95
N ALA A 67 -17.73 -24.91 6.08
CA ALA A 67 -17.97 -25.87 5.02
C ALA A 67 -18.23 -25.13 3.70
N ILE A 68 -17.69 -25.67 2.60
CA ILE A 68 -17.86 -25.09 1.27
C ILE A 68 -19.36 -24.97 1.01
N THR A 69 -19.82 -23.74 0.83
CA THR A 69 -21.22 -23.48 0.50
C THR A 69 -21.54 -24.14 -0.83
N GLN A 70 -22.74 -24.72 -0.95
CA GLN A 70 -23.19 -25.29 -2.21
C GLN A 70 -23.13 -24.23 -3.32
N ARG A 71 -22.84 -24.67 -4.55
CA ARG A 71 -22.83 -23.77 -5.70
C ARG A 71 -24.24 -23.22 -5.89
N LEU A 72 -24.37 -21.91 -5.81
CA LEU A 72 -25.62 -21.22 -6.10
C LEU A 72 -26.07 -21.53 -7.53
N THR A 73 -27.36 -21.82 -7.68
CA THR A 73 -27.99 -21.95 -8.99
C THR A 73 -28.14 -20.57 -9.63
N TYR A 74 -28.42 -20.53 -10.92
CA TYR A 74 -28.69 -19.27 -11.61
C TYR A 74 -29.89 -18.52 -11.00
N GLN A 75 -30.92 -19.27 -10.58
CA GLN A 75 -32.12 -18.73 -9.94
C GLN A 75 -31.78 -18.04 -8.62
N ASP A 76 -30.98 -18.70 -7.77
CA ASP A 76 -30.55 -18.11 -6.49
C ASP A 76 -29.78 -16.80 -6.72
N VAL A 77 -28.91 -16.77 -7.72
CA VAL A 77 -28.13 -15.56 -8.08
C VAL A 77 -29.05 -14.44 -8.58
N TYR A 78 -30.12 -14.77 -9.30
CA TYR A 78 -31.11 -13.79 -9.75
C TYR A 78 -31.86 -13.17 -8.56
N GLU A 79 -32.40 -14.00 -7.67
CA GLU A 79 -33.14 -13.55 -6.48
C GLU A 79 -32.25 -12.71 -5.55
N LEU A 80 -30.99 -13.10 -5.36
CA LEU A 80 -30.02 -12.32 -4.57
C LEU A 80 -29.75 -10.94 -5.17
N LYS A 81 -29.75 -10.82 -6.51
CA LYS A 81 -29.61 -9.52 -7.18
C LYS A 81 -30.85 -8.65 -6.97
N GLU A 82 -32.04 -9.23 -7.05
CA GLU A 82 -33.28 -8.51 -6.79
C GLU A 82 -33.34 -8.01 -5.34
N LEU A 83 -32.99 -8.85 -4.37
CA LEU A 83 -32.92 -8.44 -2.96
C LEU A 83 -31.92 -7.29 -2.73
N ARG A 84 -30.75 -7.34 -3.38
CA ARG A 84 -29.75 -6.27 -3.29
C ARG A 84 -30.27 -4.93 -3.82
N ILE A 85 -31.16 -4.95 -4.81
CA ILE A 85 -31.78 -3.74 -5.37
C ILE A 85 -32.91 -3.25 -4.46
N ALA A 86 -33.72 -4.18 -3.94
CA ALA A 86 -34.89 -3.86 -3.13
C ALA A 86 -34.52 -3.35 -1.72
N LEU A 87 -33.42 -3.83 -1.14
CA LEU A 87 -33.04 -3.51 0.24
C LEU A 87 -32.15 -2.26 0.32
N PRO A 88 -32.46 -1.30 1.21
CA PRO A 88 -31.59 -0.16 1.48
C PRO A 88 -30.21 -0.63 1.96
N ARG A 89 -29.14 -0.06 1.41
CA ARG A 89 -27.79 -0.34 1.91
C ARG A 89 -27.65 0.18 3.34
N ILE A 90 -27.37 -0.72 4.27
CA ILE A 90 -27.01 -0.34 5.63
C ILE A 90 -25.73 0.51 5.54
N GLN A 91 -25.86 1.79 5.85
CA GLN A 91 -24.70 2.65 6.06
C GLN A 91 -24.23 2.43 7.49
N LEU A 92 -23.20 1.62 7.66
CA LEU A 92 -22.47 1.58 8.92
C LEU A 92 -21.75 2.91 9.08
N ALA A 93 -22.40 3.85 9.78
CA ALA A 93 -21.79 5.10 10.18
C ALA A 93 -20.54 4.74 10.99
N ARG A 94 -19.38 5.02 10.41
CA ARG A 94 -18.08 4.86 11.05
C ARG A 94 -18.05 5.82 12.22
N ARG A 95 -18.48 5.38 13.41
CA ARG A 95 -18.38 6.17 14.64
C ARG A 95 -16.89 6.37 14.90
N LYS A 96 -16.39 7.57 14.59
CA LYS A 96 -15.12 8.04 15.12
C LYS A 96 -15.36 8.20 16.61
N SER A 97 -14.80 7.28 17.39
CA SER A 97 -14.59 7.47 18.81
C SER A 97 -13.45 8.48 18.95
N ASP A 98 -13.81 9.76 19.09
CA ASP A 98 -12.89 10.75 19.64
C ASP A 98 -12.79 10.47 21.15
N SER A 99 -11.56 10.20 21.60
CA SER A 99 -11.12 10.27 23.00
C SER A 99 -10.01 11.31 23.09
#